data_AF-A0A520Q952-F1
#
_entry.id   AF-A0A520Q952-F1
#
_cell.length_a   1.000
_cell.length_b   1.000
_cell.length_c   1.000
_cell.angle_alpha   90.00
_cell.angle_beta   90.00
_cell.angle_gamma   90.00
#
_symmetry.space_group_name_H-M   'P 1'
#
loop_
_entity.id
_entity.type
_entity.pdbx_description
1 polymer ?
#
loop_
_entity_poly.entity_id
_entity_poly.type
_entity_poly.pdbx_seq_one_letter_code
_entity_poly.pdbx_strand_id
1 'polypeptide(L)'
;MSNLLLIGGGVFLLILAFYVLPWLLSIVSAISLLLWWLILIPLIGTVLGLGISYVIKRVIISKESPHHNNPVITIGSVSVGWLIVLISSFG
;
A
#
# COMPACT_ATOMS: atom_id res chain seq x y z
N MET A 1 -50.53 9.42 15.80
CA MET A 1 -49.73 10.49 15.16
C MET A 1 -48.23 10.39 15.46
N SER A 2 -47.81 10.10 16.70
CA SER A 2 -46.39 9.93 17.09
C SER A 2 -45.63 8.86 16.28
N ASN A 3 -46.22 7.68 16.09
CA ASN A 3 -45.55 6.58 15.38
C ASN A 3 -45.29 6.87 13.90
N LEU A 4 -46.19 7.59 13.22
CA LEU A 4 -46.02 7.99 11.82
C LEU A 4 -44.89 9.02 11.64
N LEU A 5 -44.75 9.95 12.59
CA LEU A 5 -43.64 10.92 12.59
C LEU A 5 -42.30 10.25 12.88
N LEU A 6 -42.27 9.26 13.78
CA LEU A 6 -41.06 8.48 14.06
C LEU A 6 -40.63 7.62 12.85
N ILE A 7 -41.58 6.97 12.19
CA ILE A 7 -41.30 6.18 10.98
C ILE A 7 -40.87 7.11 9.84
N GLY A 8 -41.57 8.21 9.61
CA GLY A 8 -41.20 9.19 8.58
C GLY A 8 -39.83 9.82 8.82
N GLY A 9 -39.51 10.19 10.07
CA GLY A 9 -38.21 10.70 10.46
C GLY A 9 -37.10 9.66 10.29
N GLY A 10 -37.35 8.41 10.68
CA GLY A 10 -36.40 7.30 10.49
C GLY A 10 -36.10 7.02 9.01
N VAL A 11 -37.13 7.00 8.17
CA VAL A 11 -36.97 6.83 6.71
C VAL A 11 -36.19 7.99 6.11
N PHE A 12 -36.48 9.23 6.51
CA PHE A 12 -35.74 10.40 6.04
C PHE A 12 -34.26 10.35 6.43
N LEU A 13 -33.94 9.95 7.67
CA LEU A 13 -32.56 9.76 8.12
C LEU A 13 -31.83 8.67 7.33
N LEU A 14 -32.50 7.56 7.01
CA LEU A 14 -31.93 6.51 6.18
C LEU A 14 -31.64 6.99 4.76
N ILE A 15 -32.57 7.72 4.15
CA ILE A 15 -32.37 8.31 2.81
C ILE A 15 -31.18 9.27 2.84
N LEU A 16 -31.09 10.12 3.85
CA LEU A 16 -29.96 11.03 4.02
C LEU A 16 -28.63 10.28 4.20
N ALA A 17 -28.63 9.21 5.01
CA ALA A 17 -27.46 8.36 5.20
C ALA A 17 -27.02 7.71 3.89
N PHE A 18 -27.95 7.13 3.12
CA PHE A 18 -27.65 6.54 1.81
C PHE A 18 -27.19 7.56 0.77
N TYR A 19 -27.64 8.82 0.88
CA TYR A 19 -27.18 9.89 0.01
C TYR A 19 -25.72 10.29 0.32
N VAL A 20 -25.34 10.35 1.60
CA VAL A 20 -23.99 10.77 2.03
C VAL A 20 -22.98 9.62 1.98
N LEU A 21 -23.43 8.37 2.15
CA LEU A 21 -22.57 7.19 2.24
C LEU A 21 -21.63 7.00 1.03
N PRO A 22 -22.08 7.14 -0.24
CA PRO A 22 -21.19 7.02 -1.40
C PRO A 22 -20.05 8.04 -1.38
N TRP A 23 -20.33 9.27 -0.96
CA TRP A 23 -19.32 10.32 -0.84
C TRP A 23 -18.28 9.96 0.23
N LEU A 24 -18.73 9.45 1.38
CA LEU A 24 -17.85 9.00 2.45
C LEU A 24 -16.95 7.83 1.99
N LEU A 25 -17.53 6.84 1.33
CA LEU A 25 -16.79 5.70 0.78
C LEU A 25 -15.76 6.12 -0.28
N SER A 26 -16.08 7.13 -1.11
CA SER A 26 -15.15 7.69 -2.08
C SER A 26 -13.91 8.29 -1.41
N ILE A 27 -14.09 9.00 -0.29
CA ILE A 27 -12.97 9.60 0.45
C ILE A 27 -12.09 8.50 1.06
N VAL A 28 -12.71 7.51 1.70
CA VAL A 28 -11.95 6.38 2.28
C VAL A 28 -11.18 5.63 1.20
N SER A 29 -11.79 5.39 0.04
CA SER A 29 -11.12 4.76 -1.10
C SER A 29 -9.92 5.56 -1.59
N ALA A 30 -10.07 6.89 -1.74
CA ALA A 30 -8.97 7.76 -2.17
C ALA A 30 -7.81 7.77 -1.15
N ILE A 31 -8.12 7.84 0.15
CA ILE A 31 -7.11 7.78 1.22
C ILE A 31 -6.43 6.41 1.22
N SER A 32 -7.19 5.33 1.09
CA SER A 32 -6.63 3.97 1.03
C SER A 32 -5.68 3.81 -0.16
N LEU A 33 -6.04 4.36 -1.32
CA LEU A 33 -5.17 4.36 -2.49
C LEU A 33 -3.88 5.14 -2.22
N LEU A 34 -3.97 6.34 -1.63
CA LEU A 34 -2.79 7.12 -1.25
C LEU A 34 -1.88 6.37 -0.27
N LEU A 35 -2.44 5.71 0.74
CA LEU A 35 -1.68 4.90 1.70
C LEU A 35 -1.00 3.70 1.02
N TRP A 36 -1.68 3.05 0.07
CA TRP A 36 -1.09 1.99 -0.73
C TRP A 36 0.17 2.48 -1.46
N TRP A 37 0.03 3.61 -2.16
CA TRP A 37 1.07 4.21 -2.98
C TRP A 37 2.25 4.77 -2.18
N LEU A 38 1.98 5.47 -1.08
CA LEU A 38 3.00 6.20 -0.32
C LEU A 38 3.65 5.38 0.78
N ILE A 39 2.97 4.36 1.30
CA ILE A 39 3.44 3.60 2.47
C ILE A 39 3.69 2.14 2.08
N LEU A 40 2.68 1.44 1.58
CA LEU A 40 2.78 -0.01 1.39
C LEU A 40 3.74 -0.38 0.26
N ILE A 41 3.67 0.31 -0.89
CA ILE A 41 4.60 0.04 -2.01
C ILE A 41 6.07 0.27 -1.59
N PRO A 42 6.46 1.43 -1.01
CA PRO A 42 7.82 1.63 -0.53
C PRO A 42 8.23 0.63 0.54
N LEU A 43 7.34 0.31 1.48
CA LEU A 43 7.63 -0.60 2.59
C LEU A 43 7.90 -2.02 2.07
N ILE A 44 6.96 -2.59 1.32
CA ILE A 44 7.06 -3.96 0.78
C ILE A 44 8.22 -4.04 -0.20
N GLY A 45 8.37 -3.04 -1.08
CA GLY A 45 9.46 -2.96 -2.05
C GLY A 45 10.83 -2.92 -1.37
N THR A 46 10.96 -2.17 -0.27
CA THR A 46 12.21 -2.10 0.50
C THR A 46 12.50 -3.42 1.19
N VAL A 47 11.51 -4.05 1.83
CA VAL A 47 11.68 -5.35 2.49
C VAL A 47 12.13 -6.43 1.47
N LEU A 48 11.47 -6.50 0.33
CA LEU A 48 11.84 -7.41 -0.76
C LEU A 48 13.25 -7.12 -1.28
N GLY A 49 13.56 -5.85 -1.54
CA GLY A 49 14.86 -5.44 -2.03
C GLY A 49 15.99 -5.71 -1.07
N LEU A 50 15.80 -5.48 0.23
CA LEU A 50 16.77 -5.85 1.27
C LEU A 50 16.96 -7.37 1.33
N GLY A 51 15.89 -8.15 1.19
CA GLY A 51 15.96 -9.61 1.07
C GLY A 51 16.82 -10.06 -0.11
N ILE A 52 16.58 -9.46 -1.29
CA ILE A 52 17.40 -9.70 -2.49
C ILE A 52 18.85 -9.29 -2.24
N SER A 53 19.11 -8.11 -1.66
CA SER A 53 20.46 -7.64 -1.31
C SER A 53 21.19 -8.64 -0.43
N TYR A 54 20.51 -9.15 0.60
CA TYR A 54 21.04 -10.10 1.54
C TYR A 54 21.45 -11.40 0.84
N VAL A 55 20.58 -11.94 -0.02
CA VAL A 55 20.87 -13.15 -0.80
C VAL A 55 22.07 -12.93 -1.71
N ILE A 56 22.12 -11.82 -2.46
CA ILE A 56 23.25 -11.51 -3.35
C ILE A 56 24.56 -11.45 -2.55
N LYS A 57 24.57 -10.70 -1.44
CA LYS A 57 25.79 -10.51 -0.64
C LYS A 57 26.25 -11.79 0.07
N ARG A 58 25.32 -12.62 0.56
CA ARG A 58 25.64 -13.84 1.32
C ARG A 58 25.92 -15.06 0.47
N VAL A 59 25.19 -15.22 -0.63
CA VAL A 59 25.16 -16.48 -1.41
C VAL A 59 25.94 -16.35 -2.70
N ILE A 60 25.87 -15.19 -3.38
CA ILE A 60 26.44 -15.02 -4.72
C ILE A 60 27.85 -14.45 -4.66
N ILE A 61 28.08 -13.45 -3.81
CA ILE A 61 29.36 -12.75 -3.72
C ILE A 61 30.24 -13.40 -2.64
N SER A 62 31.49 -13.70 -2.99
CA SER A 62 32.46 -14.21 -2.01
C SER A 62 32.76 -13.14 -0.95
N LYS A 63 32.97 -13.58 0.30
CA LYS A 63 33.25 -12.67 1.43
C LYS A 63 34.51 -11.80 1.24
N GLU A 64 35.45 -12.28 0.43
CA GLU A 64 36.70 -11.59 0.13
C GLU A 64 36.56 -10.58 -1.02
N SER A 65 35.43 -10.59 -1.74
CA SER A 65 35.20 -9.64 -2.82
C SER A 65 35.05 -8.22 -2.28
N PRO A 66 35.73 -7.22 -2.88
CA PRO A 66 35.52 -5.80 -2.59
C PRO A 66 34.06 -5.36 -2.73
N HIS A 67 33.28 -6.12 -3.51
CA HIS A 67 31.88 -5.84 -3.79
C HIS A 67 30.92 -6.35 -2.72
N HIS A 68 31.37 -7.22 -1.79
CA HIS A 68 30.49 -7.82 -0.78
C HIS A 68 29.78 -6.76 0.08
N ASN A 69 30.48 -5.68 0.44
CA ASN A 69 29.92 -4.57 1.23
C ASN A 69 29.55 -3.34 0.39
N ASN A 70 29.53 -3.45 -0.94
CA ASN A 70 29.22 -2.31 -1.79
C ASN A 70 27.75 -1.86 -1.58
N PRO A 71 27.49 -0.58 -1.25
CA PRO A 71 26.13 -0.07 -1.06
C PRO A 71 25.32 -0.05 -2.37
N VAL A 72 25.98 0.00 -3.53
CA VAL A 72 25.32 0.01 -4.86
C VAL A 72 24.45 -1.23 -5.05
N ILE A 73 24.88 -2.40 -4.56
CA ILE A 73 24.10 -3.63 -4.65
C ILE A 73 22.82 -3.52 -3.83
N THR A 74 22.88 -2.89 -2.66
CA THR A 74 21.71 -2.68 -1.81
C THR A 74 20.74 -1.69 -2.43
N ILE A 75 21.23 -0.56 -2.91
CA ILE A 75 20.40 0.45 -3.59
C ILE A 75 19.74 -0.17 -4.82
N GLY A 76 20.52 -0.84 -5.68
CA GLY A 76 20.00 -1.52 -6.87
C GLY A 76 18.93 -2.55 -6.53
N SER A 77 19.17 -3.39 -5.52
CA SER A 77 18.18 -4.39 -5.09
C SER A 77 16.91 -3.78 -4.49
N VAL A 78 17.00 -2.65 -3.77
CA VAL A 78 15.83 -1.91 -3.27
C VAL A 78 15.03 -1.31 -4.43
N SER A 79 15.70 -0.69 -5.40
CA SER A 79 15.04 -0.18 -6.61
C SER A 79 14.33 -1.29 -7.40
N VAL A 80 14.97 -2.46 -7.55
CA VAL A 80 14.35 -3.64 -8.18
C VAL A 80 13.15 -4.13 -7.36
N GLY A 81 13.27 -4.21 -6.03
CA GLY A 81 12.17 -4.58 -5.15
C GLY A 81 10.96 -3.66 -5.29
N TRP A 82 11.19 -2.34 -5.37
CA TRP A 82 10.13 -1.37 -5.62
C TRP A 82 9.48 -1.57 -6.99
N LEU A 83 10.29 -1.79 -8.02
CA LEU A 83 9.81 -1.98 -9.39
C LEU A 83 8.94 -3.23 -9.53
N ILE A 84 9.30 -4.32 -8.84
CA ILE A 84 8.49 -5.55 -8.76
C ILE A 84 7.12 -5.26 -8.14
N VAL A 85 7.09 -4.56 -7.00
CA VAL A 85 5.82 -4.25 -6.30
C VAL A 85 4.95 -3.29 -7.12
N LEU A 86 5.57 -2.31 -7.79
CA LEU A 86 4.87 -1.39 -8.68
C LEU A 86 4.21 -2.13 -9.85
N ILE A 87 4.96 -2.95 -10.59
CA ILE A 87 4.41 -3.73 -11.71
C ILE A 87 3.29 -4.65 -11.22
N SER A 88 3.49 -5.32 -10.08
CA SER A 88 2.48 -6.20 -9.50
C SER A 88 1.22 -5.47 -9.02
N SER A 89 1.29 -4.16 -8.80
CA SER A 89 0.12 -3.34 -8.41
C SER A 89 -0.72 -2.89 -9.61
N PHE A 90 -0.22 -3.06 -10.84
CA PHE A 90 -0.91 -2.68 -12.09
C PHE A 90 -1.27 -3.86 -12.99
N GLY A 91 -0.80 -5.06 -12.66
CA GLY A 91 -1.06 -6.31 -13.38
C GLY A 91 -2.38 -6.97 -12.99
#